data_AF-A0A1A3AG57-F1
#
_entry.id   AF-A0A1A3AG57-F1
#
_cell.length_a   1.000
_cell.length_b   1.000
_cell.length_c   1.000
_cell.angle_alpha   90.00
_cell.angle_beta   90.00
_cell.angle_gamma   90.00
#
_symmetry.space_group_name_H-M   'P 1'
#
loop_
_entity.id
_entity.type
_entity.pdbx_description
1 polymer ?
#
loop_
_entity_poly.entity_id
_entity_poly.type
_entity_poly.pdbx_seq_one_letter_code
_entity_poly.pdbx_strand_id
1 'polypeptide(L)'
;MDALLHRSALVVLGAGGAVTGGWAYAAPRHWYDNFPGFGMSWLPQLGPYNEHFVKDVGAMFLALTALAAVTFVLVANQTLVRVTAVVWLVFNTLHCLYHLSMLQMYNTRDATLNGILLPLLVVAAAALFSPVRTASGPSPQRPARQKCDQCGRIDA
;
A
#
# COMPACT_ATOMS: atom_id res chain seq x y z
N MET A 1 15.58 7.57 1.30
CA MET A 1 15.51 6.17 1.78
C MET A 1 14.17 5.57 1.36
N ASP A 2 13.70 5.89 0.15
CA ASP A 2 12.24 5.98 -0.06
C ASP A 2 11.71 4.85 -0.95
N ALA A 3 12.57 4.25 -1.78
CA ALA A 3 12.21 3.06 -2.55
C ALA A 3 11.98 1.83 -1.65
N LEU A 4 12.76 1.68 -0.56
CA LEU A 4 12.55 0.61 0.42
C LEU A 4 11.25 0.81 1.19
N LEU A 5 10.94 2.05 1.60
CA LEU A 5 9.68 2.36 2.27
C LEU A 5 8.46 2.04 1.39
N HIS A 6 8.47 2.49 0.12
CA HIS A 6 7.39 2.19 -0.82
C HIS A 6 7.24 0.68 -1.04
N ARG A 7 8.35 -0.04 -1.23
CA ARG A 7 8.33 -1.50 -1.40
C ARG A 7 7.77 -2.19 -0.16
N SER A 8 8.20 -1.81 1.03
CA SER A 8 7.71 -2.37 2.29
C SER A 8 6.21 -2.12 2.47
N ALA A 9 5.74 -0.90 2.22
CA ALA A 9 4.33 -0.56 2.28
C ALA A 9 3.49 -1.37 1.27
N LEU A 10 3.94 -1.48 0.02
CA LEU A 10 3.27 -2.27 -1.02
C LEU A 10 3.24 -3.77 -0.67
N VAL A 11 4.31 -4.30 -0.08
CA VAL A 11 4.36 -5.70 0.38
C VAL A 11 3.38 -5.93 1.53
N VAL A 12 3.34 -5.04 2.53
CA VAL A 12 2.41 -5.16 3.66
C VAL A 12 0.96 -5.14 3.18
N LEU A 13 0.59 -4.16 2.35
CA LEU A 13 -0.76 -4.02 1.81
C LEU A 13 -1.11 -5.20 0.89
N GLY A 14 -0.23 -5.54 -0.05
CA GLY A 14 -0.43 -6.61 -1.01
C GLY A 14 -0.51 -7.98 -0.36
N ALA A 15 0.36 -8.30 0.60
CA ALA A 15 0.33 -9.59 1.30
C ALA A 15 -0.93 -9.73 2.17
N GLY A 16 -1.33 -8.67 2.87
CA GLY A 16 -2.58 -8.65 3.63
C GLY A 16 -3.80 -8.88 2.74
N GLY A 17 -3.84 -8.21 1.58
CA GLY A 17 -4.86 -8.42 0.56
C GLY A 17 -4.83 -9.85 -0.03
N ALA A 18 -3.65 -10.40 -0.30
CA ALA A 18 -3.50 -11.71 -0.91
C ALA A 18 -4.01 -12.82 0.01
N VAL A 19 -3.61 -12.77 1.29
CA VAL A 19 -4.03 -13.74 2.31
C VAL A 19 -5.54 -13.64 2.55
N THR A 20 -6.05 -12.43 2.77
CA THR A 20 -7.48 -12.21 3.02
C THR A 20 -8.32 -12.60 1.81
N GLY A 21 -7.96 -12.08 0.64
CA GLY A 21 -8.69 -12.27 -0.61
C GLY A 21 -8.67 -13.72 -1.09
N GLY A 22 -7.49 -14.34 -1.09
CA GLY A 22 -7.33 -15.74 -1.48
C GLY A 22 -8.10 -16.69 -0.58
N TRP A 23 -8.03 -16.48 0.74
CA TRP A 23 -8.75 -17.31 1.70
C TRP A 23 -10.27 -17.13 1.60
N ALA A 24 -10.76 -15.89 1.56
CA ALA A 24 -12.17 -15.59 1.40
C ALA A 24 -12.75 -16.16 0.10
N TYR A 25 -12.01 -16.10 -1.01
CA TYR A 25 -12.50 -16.57 -2.30
C TYR A 25 -12.47 -18.11 -2.42
N ALA A 26 -11.36 -18.74 -2.00
CA ALA A 26 -11.13 -20.18 -2.20
C ALA A 26 -11.82 -21.05 -1.13
N ALA A 27 -11.95 -20.55 0.10
CA ALA A 27 -12.57 -21.27 1.22
C ALA A 27 -13.48 -20.33 2.04
N PRO A 28 -14.57 -19.80 1.44
CA PRO A 28 -15.35 -18.69 2.00
C PRO A 28 -15.94 -19.00 3.38
N ARG A 29 -16.49 -20.21 3.57
CA ARG A 29 -17.04 -20.61 4.86
C ARG A 29 -15.96 -20.70 5.94
N HIS A 30 -14.82 -21.30 5.61
CA HIS A 30 -13.71 -21.43 6.54
C HIS A 30 -13.11 -20.06 6.90
N TRP A 31 -12.99 -19.15 5.94
CA TRP A 31 -12.57 -17.78 6.20
C TRP A 31 -13.55 -17.06 7.14
N TYR A 32 -14.86 -17.15 6.86
CA TYR A 32 -15.89 -16.56 7.70
C TYR A 32 -15.82 -17.07 9.15
N ASP A 33 -15.68 -18.39 9.36
CA ASP A 33 -15.69 -18.95 10.71
C ASP A 33 -14.39 -18.64 11.49
N ASN A 34 -13.24 -18.52 10.81
CA ASN A 34 -11.92 -18.56 11.43
C ASN A 34 -11.05 -17.31 11.23
N PHE A 35 -11.46 -16.32 10.43
CA PHE A 35 -10.65 -15.11 10.25
C PHE A 35 -10.52 -14.33 11.57
N PRO A 36 -9.33 -13.79 11.91
CA PRO A 36 -8.09 -13.71 11.13
C PRO A 36 -7.12 -14.90 11.31
N GLY A 37 -7.58 -16.00 11.88
CA GLY A 37 -6.78 -17.15 12.28
C GLY A 37 -6.36 -17.07 13.74
N PHE A 38 -5.35 -17.85 14.13
CA PHE A 38 -4.77 -17.81 15.49
C PHE A 38 -5.78 -18.06 16.63
N GLY A 39 -6.83 -18.86 16.36
CA GLY A 39 -7.90 -19.13 17.32
C GLY A 39 -8.86 -17.95 17.56
N MET A 40 -8.80 -16.92 16.70
CA MET A 40 -9.73 -15.81 16.69
C MET A 40 -10.86 -16.05 15.68
N SER A 41 -11.97 -15.36 15.88
CA SER A 41 -13.11 -15.37 14.97
C SER A 41 -13.70 -13.96 15.01
N TRP A 42 -13.53 -13.18 13.95
CA TRP A 42 -13.94 -11.76 13.93
C TRP A 42 -15.17 -11.49 13.05
N LEU A 43 -15.51 -12.40 12.15
CA LEU A 43 -16.62 -12.17 11.21
C LEU A 43 -17.98 -12.66 11.72
N PRO A 44 -18.12 -13.79 12.45
CA PRO A 44 -19.43 -14.28 12.86
C PRO A 44 -20.18 -13.37 13.84
N GLN A 45 -19.46 -12.49 14.53
CA GLN A 45 -20.02 -11.48 15.43
C GLN A 45 -20.75 -10.38 14.64
N LEU A 46 -20.47 -10.22 13.35
CA LEU A 46 -20.95 -9.10 12.53
C LEU A 46 -22.25 -9.40 11.77
N GLY A 47 -22.77 -10.62 11.89
CA GLY A 47 -24.00 -11.04 11.23
C GLY A 47 -23.83 -12.36 10.48
N PRO A 48 -24.91 -12.89 9.88
CA PRO A 48 -24.92 -14.23 9.28
C PRO A 48 -24.05 -14.35 8.03
N TYR A 49 -23.54 -15.56 7.78
CA TYR A 49 -22.77 -15.90 6.58
C TYR A 49 -23.57 -15.70 5.29
N ASN A 50 -22.93 -15.05 4.32
CA ASN A 50 -23.41 -14.93 2.95
C ASN A 50 -22.24 -15.23 1.99
N GLU A 51 -22.29 -16.37 1.30
CA GLU A 51 -21.19 -16.80 0.43
C GLU A 51 -20.90 -15.81 -0.70
N HIS A 52 -21.95 -15.23 -1.30
CA HIS A 52 -21.78 -14.28 -2.38
C HIS A 52 -21.01 -13.04 -1.89
N PHE A 53 -21.42 -12.48 -0.75
CA PHE A 53 -20.73 -11.35 -0.14
C PHE A 53 -19.27 -11.67 0.21
N VAL A 54 -19.02 -12.84 0.80
CA VAL A 54 -17.65 -13.27 1.15
C VAL A 54 -16.77 -13.41 -0.11
N LYS A 55 -17.29 -14.00 -1.19
CA LYS A 55 -16.55 -14.13 -2.44
C LYS A 55 -16.30 -12.79 -3.13
N ASP A 56 -17.25 -11.86 -3.08
CA ASP A 56 -17.07 -10.51 -3.62
C ASP A 56 -15.98 -9.74 -2.84
N VAL A 57 -15.98 -9.83 -1.50
CA VAL A 57 -14.89 -9.30 -0.66
C VAL A 57 -13.56 -9.95 -1.03
N GLY A 58 -13.55 -11.27 -1.23
CA GLY A 58 -12.38 -12.02 -1.67
C GLY A 58 -11.82 -11.51 -3.00
N ALA A 59 -12.68 -11.36 -4.00
CA ALA A 59 -12.32 -10.86 -5.33
C ALA A 59 -11.81 -9.41 -5.28
N MET A 60 -12.46 -8.54 -4.48
CA MET A 60 -12.01 -7.16 -4.27
C MET A 60 -10.59 -7.10 -3.68
N PHE A 61 -10.30 -7.87 -2.63
CA PHE A 61 -8.96 -7.92 -2.05
C PHE A 61 -7.91 -8.49 -3.01
N LEU A 62 -8.26 -9.49 -3.84
CA LEU A 62 -7.39 -9.99 -4.89
C LEU A 62 -7.11 -8.94 -5.97
N ALA A 63 -8.10 -8.10 -6.33
CA ALA A 63 -7.89 -6.98 -7.25
C ALA A 63 -6.95 -5.90 -6.66
N LEU A 64 -7.12 -5.54 -5.38
CA LEU A 64 -6.21 -4.63 -4.67
C LEU A 64 -4.78 -5.20 -4.56
N THR A 65 -4.67 -6.52 -4.37
CA THR A 65 -3.40 -7.24 -4.37
C THR A 65 -2.73 -7.16 -5.74
N ALA A 66 -3.47 -7.39 -6.82
CA ALA A 66 -2.95 -7.28 -8.18
C ALA A 66 -2.44 -5.86 -8.46
N LEU A 67 -3.20 -4.83 -8.06
CA LEU A 67 -2.76 -3.43 -8.16
C LEU A 67 -1.45 -3.21 -7.39
N ALA A 68 -1.37 -3.65 -6.13
CA ALA A 68 -0.15 -3.53 -5.32
C ALA A 68 1.05 -4.26 -5.94
N ALA A 69 0.85 -5.44 -6.52
CA ALA A 69 1.89 -6.23 -7.18
C ALA A 69 2.42 -5.54 -8.45
N VAL A 70 1.52 -5.04 -9.30
CA VAL A 70 1.90 -4.27 -10.50
C VAL A 70 2.69 -3.02 -10.10
N THR A 71 2.21 -2.29 -9.09
CA THR A 71 2.90 -1.09 -8.58
C THR A 71 4.25 -1.42 -7.94
N PHE A 72 4.39 -2.59 -7.31
CA PHE A 72 5.67 -3.03 -6.75
C PHE A 72 6.73 -3.28 -7.83
N VAL A 73 6.34 -3.90 -8.94
CA VAL A 73 7.23 -4.11 -10.10
C VAL A 73 7.57 -2.77 -10.76
N LEU A 74 6.58 -1.89 -10.88
CA LEU A 74 6.69 -0.59 -11.55
C LEU A 74 6.90 0.58 -10.58
N VAL A 75 7.56 0.36 -9.43
CA VAL A 75 7.64 1.35 -8.33
C VAL A 75 8.31 2.67 -8.72
N ALA A 76 9.11 2.69 -9.79
CA ALA A 76 9.69 3.91 -10.35
C ALA A 76 8.61 4.87 -10.92
N ASN A 77 7.45 4.36 -11.33
CA ASN A 77 6.32 5.16 -11.79
C ASN A 77 5.58 5.78 -10.60
N GLN A 78 5.99 6.98 -10.21
CA GLN A 78 5.43 7.69 -9.05
C GLN A 78 3.94 8.05 -9.22
N THR A 79 3.44 8.20 -10.44
CA THR A 79 2.01 8.39 -10.69
C THR A 79 1.24 7.12 -10.30
N LEU A 80 1.71 5.94 -10.71
CA LEU A 80 1.09 4.66 -10.35
C LEU A 80 1.16 4.39 -8.83
N VAL A 81 2.28 4.74 -8.18
CA VAL A 81 2.41 4.66 -6.71
C VAL A 81 1.36 5.52 -6.02
N ARG A 82 1.16 6.77 -6.46
CA ARG A 82 0.14 7.67 -5.90
C ARG A 82 -1.28 7.19 -6.16
N VAL A 83 -1.59 6.67 -7.35
CA VAL A 83 -2.90 6.07 -7.65
C VAL A 83 -3.16 4.89 -6.71
N THR A 84 -2.17 4.02 -6.54
CA THR A 84 -2.25 2.88 -5.61
C THR A 84 -2.47 3.35 -4.17
N ALA A 85 -1.76 4.39 -3.73
CA ALA A 85 -1.93 5.00 -2.42
C ALA A 85 -3.36 5.50 -2.20
N VAL A 86 -3.93 6.22 -3.16
CA VAL A 86 -5.31 6.72 -3.09
C VAL A 86 -6.31 5.56 -2.99
N VAL A 87 -6.18 4.56 -3.85
CA VAL A 87 -7.09 3.39 -3.85
C VAL A 87 -7.07 2.67 -2.50
N TRP A 88 -5.88 2.40 -1.96
CA TRP A 88 -5.75 1.77 -0.65
C TRP A 88 -6.23 2.66 0.49
N LEU A 89 -5.99 3.98 0.44
CA LEU A 89 -6.47 4.91 1.46
C LEU A 89 -7.98 4.99 1.51
N VAL A 90 -8.66 5.02 0.35
CA VAL A 90 -10.13 5.02 0.30
C VAL A 90 -10.67 3.77 1.01
N PHE A 91 -10.16 2.59 0.65
CA PHE A 91 -10.58 1.35 1.28
C PHE A 91 -10.24 1.31 2.78
N ASN A 92 -8.96 1.49 3.14
CA ASN A 92 -8.49 1.36 4.52
C ASN A 92 -9.11 2.39 5.45
N THR A 93 -9.33 3.63 4.99
CA THR A 93 -9.92 4.68 5.82
C THR A 93 -11.39 4.38 6.10
N LEU A 94 -12.19 4.09 5.07
CA LEU A 94 -13.61 3.78 5.25
C LEU A 94 -13.79 2.52 6.10
N HIS A 95 -12.99 1.49 5.85
CA HIS A 95 -13.01 0.25 6.61
C HIS A 95 -12.60 0.46 8.08
N CYS A 96 -11.52 1.20 8.33
CA CYS A 96 -11.06 1.53 9.67
C CYS A 96 -12.11 2.32 10.46
N LEU A 97 -12.67 3.39 9.88
CA LEU A 97 -13.70 4.19 10.54
C LEU A 97 -14.93 3.37 10.91
N TYR A 98 -15.36 2.48 10.01
CA TYR A 98 -16.48 1.58 10.29
C TYR A 98 -16.18 0.66 11.48
N HIS A 99 -15.03 -0.02 11.47
CA HIS A 99 -14.63 -0.89 12.57
C HIS A 99 -14.48 -0.15 13.91
N LEU A 100 -13.92 1.06 13.91
CA LEU A 100 -13.80 1.88 15.13
C LEU A 100 -15.16 2.25 15.74
N SER A 101 -16.22 2.33 14.93
CA SER A 101 -17.59 2.58 15.42
C SER A 101 -18.31 1.34 15.95
N MET A 102 -17.72 0.15 15.78
CA MET A 102 -18.33 -1.13 16.14
C MET A 102 -17.45 -2.03 17.02
N LEU A 103 -16.42 -1.47 17.66
CA LEU A 103 -15.49 -2.25 18.50
C LEU A 103 -16.17 -2.98 19.66
N GLN A 104 -17.32 -2.50 20.13
CA GLN A 104 -18.12 -3.13 21.18
C GLN A 104 -18.63 -4.54 20.82
N MET A 105 -18.60 -4.92 19.53
CA MET A 105 -18.95 -6.27 19.08
C MET A 105 -17.90 -7.33 19.49
N TYR A 106 -16.71 -6.89 19.89
CA TYR A 106 -15.57 -7.73 20.20
C TYR A 106 -15.24 -7.75 21.69
N ASN A 107 -14.56 -8.82 22.13
CA ASN A 107 -13.85 -8.80 23.41
C ASN A 107 -12.68 -7.80 23.38
N THR A 108 -12.11 -7.49 24.55
CA THR A 108 -11.04 -6.49 24.69
C THR A 108 -9.81 -6.77 23.81
N ARG A 109 -9.40 -8.04 23.70
CA ARG A 109 -8.24 -8.43 22.87
C ARG A 109 -8.49 -8.10 21.40
N ASP A 110 -9.60 -8.59 20.88
CA ASP A 110 -9.94 -8.47 19.46
C ASP A 110 -10.26 -7.00 19.09
N ALA A 111 -10.91 -6.26 19.98
CA ALA A 111 -11.13 -4.83 19.83
C ALA A 111 -9.80 -4.04 19.77
N THR A 112 -8.84 -4.38 20.65
CA THR A 112 -7.51 -3.75 20.67
C THR A 112 -6.73 -4.04 19.40
N LEU A 113 -6.74 -5.29 18.93
CA LEU A 113 -6.09 -5.68 17.67
C LEU A 113 -6.69 -4.93 16.48
N ASN A 114 -8.03 -4.82 16.39
CA ASN A 114 -8.69 -4.02 15.35
C ASN A 114 -8.30 -2.54 15.45
N GLY A 115 -8.30 -1.97 16.65
CA GLY A 115 -7.95 -0.57 16.92
C GLY A 115 -6.49 -0.20 16.64
N ILE A 116 -5.60 -1.18 16.48
CA ILE A 116 -4.19 -0.96 16.12
C ILE A 116 -3.94 -1.31 14.65
N LEU A 117 -4.35 -2.50 14.21
CA LEU A 117 -4.00 -3.01 12.89
C LEU A 117 -4.64 -2.19 11.76
N LEU A 118 -5.89 -1.77 11.91
CA LEU A 118 -6.58 -1.03 10.86
C LEU A 118 -5.98 0.38 10.65
N PRO A 119 -5.71 1.18 11.70
CA PRO A 119 -4.97 2.44 11.55
C PRO A 119 -3.56 2.25 10.95
N LEU A 120 -2.85 1.17 11.30
CA LEU A 120 -1.53 0.91 10.72
C LEU A 120 -1.59 0.68 9.21
N LEU A 121 -2.65 0.04 8.70
CA LEU A 121 -2.85 -0.11 7.25
C LEU A 121 -3.19 1.21 6.55
N VAL A 122 -3.89 2.13 7.23
CA VAL A 122 -4.08 3.51 6.75
C VAL A 122 -2.72 4.22 6.65
N VAL A 123 -1.90 4.13 7.68
CA VAL A 123 -0.55 4.74 7.70
C VAL A 123 0.36 4.12 6.64
N ALA A 124 0.31 2.81 6.43
CA ALA A 124 1.07 2.14 5.37
C ALA A 124 0.70 2.65 3.97
N ALA A 125 -0.60 2.86 3.70
CA ALA A 125 -1.06 3.46 2.45
C ALA A 125 -0.64 4.93 2.33
N ALA A 126 -0.74 5.71 3.40
CA ALA A 126 -0.29 7.11 3.44
C ALA A 126 1.23 7.26 3.22
N ALA A 127 2.03 6.31 3.69
CA ALA A 127 3.49 6.30 3.54
C ALA A 127 3.92 6.29 2.06
N LEU A 128 3.08 5.82 1.13
CA LEU A 128 3.35 5.86 -0.31
C LEU A 128 3.42 7.29 -0.87
N PHE A 129 2.91 8.30 -0.16
CA PHE A 129 3.07 9.70 -0.54
C PHE A 129 4.42 10.30 -0.12
N SER A 130 5.25 9.58 0.65
CA SER A 130 6.56 10.11 1.05
C SER A 130 7.42 10.44 -0.18
N PRO A 131 8.08 11.60 -0.23
CA PRO A 131 8.90 11.99 -1.36
C PRO A 131 10.07 11.02 -1.55
N VAL A 132 10.31 10.62 -2.81
CA VAL A 132 11.52 9.86 -3.17
C VAL A 132 12.67 10.84 -3.34
N ARG A 133 13.68 10.76 -2.47
CA ARG A 133 14.95 11.44 -2.64
C ARG A 133 15.64 10.82 -3.86
N THR A 134 15.54 11.50 -5.00
CA THR A 134 16.46 11.30 -6.09
C THR A 134 17.84 11.75 -5.60
N ALA A 135 18.80 10.83 -5.53
CA ALA A 135 20.19 11.23 -5.39
C ALA A 135 20.48 12.19 -6.56
N SER A 136 20.83 13.44 -6.26
CA SER A 136 21.24 14.40 -7.28
C SER A 136 22.38 13.76 -8.06
N GLY A 137 22.12 13.40 -9.32
CA GLY A 137 23.18 12.94 -10.21
C GLY A 137 24.27 14.02 -10.31
N PRO A 138 25.53 13.65 -10.60
CA PRO A 138 26.61 14.62 -10.74
C PRO A 138 26.16 15.73 -11.69
N SER A 139 26.23 16.98 -11.23
CA SER A 139 25.95 18.15 -12.06
C SER A 139 26.69 17.99 -13.39
N PRO A 140 26.04 18.19 -14.56
CA PRO A 140 26.76 18.23 -15.82
C PRO A 140 27.86 19.27 -15.68
N GLN A 141 29.13 18.84 -15.71
CA GLN A 141 30.25 19.77 -15.79
C GLN A 141 30.02 20.61 -17.03
N ARG A 142 29.66 21.88 -16.81
CA ARG A 142 29.54 22.88 -17.85
C ARG A 142 30.88 22.88 -18.60
N PRO A 143 30.93 22.58 -19.91
CA PRO A 143 32.19 22.57 -20.63
C PRO A 143 32.86 23.93 -20.42
N ALA A 144 34.09 23.92 -19.91
CA ALA A 144 34.88 25.13 -19.75
C ALA A 144 34.93 25.81 -21.12
N ARG A 145 34.38 27.02 -21.18
CA ARG A 145 34.40 27.87 -22.38
C ARG A 145 35.88 28.17 -22.63
N GLN A 146 36.49 27.41 -23.54
CA GLN A 146 37.88 27.59 -23.94
C GLN A 146 37.96 28.95 -24.64
N LYS A 147 38.36 29.99 -23.88
CA LYS A 147 38.70 31.29 -24.44
C LYS A 147 39.90 31.04 -25.35
N CYS A 148 39.66 31.13 -26.65
CA CYS A 148 40.72 31.21 -27.64
C CYS A 148 41.35 32.60 -27.48
N ASP A 149 42.27 32.74 -26.53
CA ASP A 149 43.19 33.87 -26.48
C ASP A 149 44.24 33.64 -27.58
N GLN A 150 43.84 33.87 -28.83
CA GLN A 150 44.79 34.08 -29.91
C GLN A 150 45.33 35.51 -29.80
N CYS A 151 46.47 35.55 -29.13
CA CYS A 151 47.44 36.62 -29.13
C CYS A 151 47.77 37.07 -30.56
N GLY A 152 47.39 38.33 -30.88
CA GLY A 152 48.33 39.34 -31.37
C GLY A 152 48.81 39.34 -32.82
N ARG A 153 48.66 40.54 -33.43
CA ARG A 153 49.68 41.26 -34.24
C ARG A 153 49.96 40.67 -35.65
N ILE A 154 50.11 41.41 -36.75
CA ILE A 154 50.66 42.76 -37.01
C ILE A 154 50.05 43.29 -38.31
N ASP A 155 49.88 44.60 -38.38
CA ASP A 155 49.67 45.41 -39.59
C ASP A 155 50.75 45.23 -40.67
N ALA A 156 50.36 45.16 -41.95
CA ALA A 156 51.02 45.74 -43.13
C ALA A 156 50.25 45.35 -44.41
#